data_AF-A0A7X7FYG2-F1
#
_entry.id   AF-A0A7X7FYG2-F1
#
_cell.length_a   1.000
_cell.length_b   1.000
_cell.length_c   1.000
_cell.angle_alpha   90.00
_cell.angle_beta   90.00
_cell.angle_gamma   90.00
#
_symmetry.space_group_name_H-M   'P 1'
#
loop_
_entity.id
_entity.type
_entity.pdbx_description
1 polymer ?
#
loop_
_entity_poly.entity_id
_entity_poly.type
_entity_poly.pdbx_seq_one_letter_code
_entity_poly.pdbx_strand_id
1 'polypeptide(L)'
;MRGQRPKAFTLIEIVIVIVVIGILATLAGVVYSGMLEKGAAEEAKMGISAILSAEEIYRINSGNYLEADSNGTLNTDLQLSLQTDSARKWNYSTTASSAVPPRVCVQAARVGKTCVWTQCSDQDDPSSSNCP
;
A
#
# COMPACT_ATOMS: atom_id res chain seq x y z
N MET A 1 -33.25 53.78 2.56
CA MET A 1 -32.41 52.58 2.34
C MET A 1 -31.01 52.87 2.87
N ARG A 2 -30.61 52.30 4.02
CA ARG A 2 -29.29 52.54 4.63
C ARG A 2 -28.24 51.73 3.85
N GLY A 3 -27.37 52.41 3.10
CA GLY A 3 -26.26 51.79 2.40
C GLY A 3 -25.26 51.20 3.38
N GLN A 4 -25.05 49.89 3.32
CA GLN A 4 -23.95 49.23 4.01
C GLN A 4 -22.63 49.71 3.38
N ARG A 5 -21.74 50.28 4.20
CA ARG A 5 -20.39 50.63 3.75
C ARG A 5 -19.62 49.33 3.51
N PRO A 6 -18.95 49.15 2.36
CA PRO A 6 -18.10 48.00 2.14
C PRO A 6 -16.97 48.03 3.17
N LYS A 7 -16.77 46.92 3.90
CA LYS A 7 -15.63 46.73 4.81
C LYS A 7 -14.36 46.71 3.97
N ALA A 8 -13.48 47.68 4.19
CA ALA A 8 -12.13 47.67 3.61
C ALA A 8 -11.24 46.73 4.43
N PHE A 9 -10.65 45.73 3.78
CA PHE A 9 -9.63 44.84 4.36
C PHE A 9 -8.34 45.61 4.60
N THR A 10 -7.65 45.31 5.70
CA THR A 10 -6.33 45.91 5.97
C THR A 10 -5.22 45.09 5.32
N LEU A 11 -4.16 45.73 4.83
CA LEU A 11 -2.99 45.03 4.28
C LEU A 11 -2.39 44.05 5.29
N ILE A 12 -2.37 44.43 6.57
CA ILE A 12 -1.82 43.60 7.64
C ILE A 12 -2.64 42.33 7.89
N GLU A 13 -3.95 42.36 7.64
CA GLU A 13 -4.84 41.21 7.77
C GLU A 13 -4.55 40.14 6.71
N ILE A 14 -4.14 40.55 5.50
CA ILE A 14 -3.69 39.60 4.49
C ILE A 14 -2.27 39.10 4.79
N VAL A 15 -1.38 39.95 5.30
CA VAL A 15 0.00 39.58 5.62
C VAL A 15 0.07 38.52 6.72
N ILE A 16 -0.69 38.68 7.82
CA ILE A 16 -0.67 37.69 8.89
C ILE A 16 -1.28 36.34 8.44
N VAL A 17 -2.30 36.37 7.59
CA VAL A 17 -2.95 35.16 7.07
C VAL A 17 -2.00 34.34 6.21
N ILE A 18 -1.27 34.96 5.29
CA ILE A 18 -0.31 34.23 4.45
C ILE A 18 0.88 33.69 5.25
N VAL A 19 1.30 34.38 6.31
CA VAL A 19 2.35 33.91 7.23
C VAL A 19 1.87 32.66 7.97
N VAL A 20 0.65 32.69 8.53
CA VAL A 20 0.08 31.53 9.23
C VAL A 20 -0.11 30.35 8.27
N ILE A 21 -0.64 30.58 7.06
CA ILE A 21 -0.79 29.53 6.04
C ILE A 21 0.57 28.96 5.64
N GLY A 22 1.61 29.80 5.50
CA GLY A 22 2.97 29.36 5.19
C GLY A 22 3.53 28.41 6.25
N ILE A 23 3.38 28.74 7.53
CA ILE A 23 3.83 27.88 8.64
C ILE A 23 3.08 26.55 8.61
N LEU A 24 1.74 26.59 8.49
CA LEU A 24 0.92 25.37 8.46
C LEU A 24 1.25 24.48 7.25
N ALA A 25 1.52 25.06 6.08
CA ALA A 25 1.85 24.32 4.87
C ALA A 25 3.16 23.53 5.02
N THR A 26 4.19 24.12 5.64
CA THR A 26 5.48 23.43 5.85
C THR A 26 5.34 22.23 6.79
N LEU A 27 4.57 22.35 7.88
CA LEU A 27 4.32 21.26 8.82
C LEU A 27 3.48 20.14 8.18
N ALA A 28 2.46 20.50 7.41
CA ALA A 28 1.58 19.55 6.74
C ALA A 28 2.33 18.67 5.72
N GLY A 29 3.29 19.23 4.98
CA GLY A 29 4.03 18.50 3.95
C GLY A 29 4.80 17.28 4.47
N VAL A 30 5.48 17.40 5.60
CA VAL A 30 6.29 16.30 6.17
C VAL A 30 5.38 15.19 6.72
N VAL A 31 4.35 15.55 7.48
CA VAL A 31 3.45 14.57 8.11
C VAL A 31 2.66 13.76 7.08
N TYR A 32 2.25 14.40 5.97
CA TYR A 32 1.45 13.75 4.94
C TYR A 32 2.19 12.59 4.25
N SER A 33 3.49 12.75 3.98
CA SER A 33 4.29 11.73 3.29
C SER A 33 4.34 10.40 4.05
N GLY A 34 4.59 10.43 5.36
CA GLY A 34 4.62 9.22 6.20
C GLY A 34 3.27 8.53 6.32
N MET A 35 2.16 9.29 6.29
CA MET A 35 0.82 8.71 6.32
C MET A 35 0.49 7.94 5.03
N LEU A 36 0.89 8.47 3.87
CA LEU A 36 0.72 7.78 2.59
C LEU A 36 1.51 6.47 2.52
N GLU A 37 2.71 6.45 3.09
CA GLU A 37 3.53 5.23 3.15
C GLU A 37 2.93 4.18 4.05
N LYS A 38 2.44 4.57 5.24
CA LYS A 38 1.74 3.67 6.16
C LYS A 38 0.48 3.07 5.52
N GLY A 39 -0.38 3.90 4.94
CA GLY A 39 -1.59 3.40 4.27
C GLY A 39 -1.28 2.46 3.11
N ALA A 40 -0.20 2.71 2.39
CA ALA A 40 0.22 1.82 1.32
C ALA A 40 0.90 0.53 1.84
N ALA A 41 1.57 0.55 3.00
CA ALA A 41 2.06 -0.65 3.66
C ALA A 41 0.91 -1.53 4.18
N GLU A 42 -0.15 -0.92 4.72
CA GLU A 42 -1.38 -1.64 5.09
C GLU A 42 -2.04 -2.26 3.85
N GLU A 43 -2.08 -1.56 2.72
CA GLU A 43 -2.55 -2.10 1.43
C GLU A 43 -1.76 -3.35 1.02
N ALA A 44 -0.42 -3.35 1.19
CA ALA A 44 0.40 -4.53 0.91
C ALA A 44 0.06 -5.72 1.80
N LYS A 45 -0.08 -5.48 3.11
CA LYS A 45 -0.41 -6.52 4.09
C LYS A 45 -1.77 -7.15 3.78
N MET A 46 -2.78 -6.33 3.49
CA MET A 46 -4.10 -6.83 3.08
C MET A 46 -4.02 -7.66 1.79
N GLY A 47 -3.25 -7.20 0.80
CA GLY A 47 -3.04 -7.94 -0.45
C GLY A 47 -2.36 -9.29 -0.22
N ILE A 48 -1.32 -9.33 0.61
CA ILE A 48 -0.62 -10.56 1.00
C ILE A 48 -1.59 -11.54 1.70
N SER A 49 -2.37 -11.08 2.68
CA SER A 49 -3.33 -11.94 3.39
C SER A 49 -4.42 -12.50 2.46
N ALA A 50 -4.88 -11.70 1.50
CA ALA A 50 -5.82 -12.16 0.48
C ALA A 50 -5.22 -13.23 -0.42
N ILE A 51 -3.97 -13.05 -0.86
CA ILE A 51 -3.25 -14.04 -1.68
C ILE A 51 -3.02 -15.33 -0.88
N LEU A 52 -2.56 -15.26 0.37
CA LEU A 52 -2.37 -16.44 1.22
C LEU A 52 -3.66 -17.23 1.41
N SER A 53 -4.79 -16.55 1.59
CA SER A 53 -6.10 -17.20 1.71
C SER A 53 -6.51 -17.89 0.40
N ALA A 54 -6.26 -17.25 -0.75
CA ALA A 54 -6.56 -17.82 -2.05
C ALA A 54 -5.63 -19.00 -2.41
N GLU A 55 -4.35 -18.92 -2.05
CA GLU A 55 -3.38 -20.00 -2.16
C GLU A 55 -3.78 -21.23 -1.34
N GLU A 56 -4.31 -21.04 -0.14
CA GLU A 56 -4.78 -22.17 0.67
C GLU A 56 -5.98 -22.87 0.03
N ILE A 57 -6.92 -22.11 -0.55
CA ILE A 57 -8.03 -22.66 -1.32
C ILE A 57 -7.51 -23.38 -2.58
N TYR A 58 -6.54 -22.79 -3.27
CA TYR A 58 -5.93 -23.39 -4.45
C TYR A 58 -5.23 -24.71 -4.12
N ARG A 59 -4.49 -24.77 -3.01
CA ARG A 59 -3.86 -26.01 -2.52
C ARG A 59 -4.89 -27.11 -2.26
N ILE A 60 -6.03 -26.78 -1.66
CA ILE A 60 -7.09 -27.76 -1.41
C ILE A 60 -7.62 -28.36 -2.73
N ASN A 61 -7.70 -27.56 -3.80
CA ASN A 61 -8.22 -28.01 -5.09
C ASN A 61 -7.18 -28.71 -5.97
N SER A 62 -5.95 -28.19 -6.02
CA SER A 62 -4.89 -28.61 -6.95
C SER A 62 -3.82 -29.49 -6.29
N GLY A 63 -3.81 -29.58 -4.96
CA GLY A 63 -2.84 -30.36 -4.17
C GLY A 63 -1.47 -29.70 -3.96
N ASN A 64 -1.20 -28.58 -4.63
CA ASN A 64 0.06 -27.82 -4.54
C ASN A 64 -0.24 -26.32 -4.46
N TYR A 65 0.70 -25.53 -3.92
CA TYR A 65 0.67 -24.07 -3.99
C TYR A 65 1.04 -23.58 -5.38
N LEU A 66 0.51 -22.43 -5.77
CA LEU A 66 0.85 -21.78 -7.03
C LEU A 66 2.14 -20.98 -6.88
N GLU A 67 2.99 -21.04 -7.90
CA GLU A 67 4.12 -20.13 -8.04
C GLU A 67 3.81 -19.14 -9.14
N ALA A 68 3.73 -17.86 -8.78
CA ALA A 68 3.44 -16.79 -9.70
C ALA A 68 4.39 -15.61 -9.45
N ASP A 69 4.89 -15.02 -10.52
CA ASP A 69 5.83 -13.90 -10.50
C ASP A 69 5.15 -12.56 -10.82
N SER A 70 3.85 -12.56 -11.09
CA SER A 70 3.11 -11.37 -11.49
C SER A 70 1.67 -11.32 -10.97
N ASN A 71 1.17 -10.09 -10.76
CA ASN A 71 -0.24 -9.83 -10.40
C ASN A 71 -1.22 -10.38 -11.45
N GLY A 72 -0.83 -10.43 -12.72
CA GLY A 72 -1.69 -10.93 -13.80
C GLY A 72 -1.99 -12.42 -13.66
N THR A 73 -0.95 -13.22 -13.44
CA THR A 73 -1.06 -14.66 -13.18
C THR A 73 -1.85 -14.94 -11.90
N LEU A 74 -1.57 -14.19 -10.83
CA LEU A 74 -2.33 -14.31 -9.58
C LEU A 74 -3.82 -14.03 -9.76
N ASN A 75 -4.19 -13.07 -10.62
CA ASN A 75 -5.59 -12.78 -10.91
C ASN A 75 -6.28 -13.90 -11.70
N THR A 76 -5.59 -14.53 -12.65
CA THR A 76 -6.17 -15.59 -13.47
C THR A 76 -6.30 -16.90 -12.72
N ASP A 77 -5.27 -17.30 -11.98
CA ASP A 77 -5.16 -18.63 -11.38
C ASP A 77 -5.74 -18.69 -9.96
N LEU A 78 -5.64 -17.60 -9.19
CA LEU A 78 -6.22 -17.48 -7.85
C LEU A 78 -7.53 -16.66 -7.81
N GLN A 79 -8.03 -16.24 -8.98
CA GLN A 79 -9.26 -15.44 -9.13
C GLN A 79 -9.26 -14.12 -8.32
N LEU A 80 -8.09 -13.50 -8.20
CA LEU A 80 -7.91 -12.22 -7.50
C LEU A 80 -8.17 -11.02 -8.42
N SER A 81 -8.29 -9.84 -7.81
CA SER A 81 -8.46 -8.55 -8.51
C SER A 81 -7.36 -7.56 -8.12
N LEU A 82 -6.10 -7.98 -8.27
CA LEU A 82 -4.92 -7.15 -8.05
C LEU A 82 -4.72 -6.19 -9.23
N GLN A 83 -4.24 -4.97 -8.96
CA GLN A 83 -3.97 -4.00 -10.01
C GLN A 83 -2.86 -4.48 -10.95
N THR A 84 -3.13 -4.46 -12.27
CA THR A 84 -2.19 -4.88 -13.33
C THR A 84 -1.58 -3.69 -14.11
N ASP A 85 -2.07 -2.47 -13.89
CA ASP A 85 -1.62 -1.26 -14.59
C ASP A 85 -0.27 -0.69 -14.12
N SER A 86 0.32 0.22 -14.90
CA SER A 86 1.55 0.96 -14.56
C SER A 86 1.41 1.85 -13.32
N ALA A 87 0.18 2.16 -12.90
CA ALA A 87 -0.12 2.93 -11.70
C ALA A 87 -0.11 2.08 -10.41
N ARG A 88 0.11 0.76 -10.50
CA ARG A 88 0.11 -0.10 -9.32
C ARG A 88 1.17 0.36 -8.32
N LYS A 89 0.88 0.17 -7.04
CA LYS A 89 1.85 0.41 -5.97
C LYS A 89 2.70 -0.81 -5.66
N TRP A 90 2.15 -2.02 -5.82
CA TRP A 90 2.77 -3.27 -5.34
C TRP A 90 2.76 -4.35 -6.42
N ASN A 91 3.91 -4.98 -6.63
CA ASN A 91 4.06 -6.22 -7.38
C ASN A 91 4.02 -7.38 -6.39
N TYR A 92 3.10 -8.31 -6.59
CA TYR A 92 2.96 -9.51 -5.79
C TYR A 92 3.55 -10.71 -6.53
N SER A 93 4.21 -11.58 -5.77
CA SER A 93 4.72 -12.85 -6.25
C SER A 93 4.57 -13.91 -5.17
N THR A 94 4.39 -15.15 -5.57
CA THR A 94 4.28 -16.31 -4.70
C THR A 94 5.38 -17.29 -5.02
N THR A 95 5.98 -17.85 -3.97
CA THR A 95 7.00 -18.89 -4.07
C THR A 95 6.56 -20.05 -3.21
N ALA A 96 6.45 -21.23 -3.82
CA ALA A 96 6.09 -22.43 -3.12
C ALA A 96 7.36 -23.15 -2.67
N SER A 97 7.31 -23.77 -1.51
CA SER A 97 8.36 -24.68 -1.06
C SER A 97 7.75 -26.03 -0.77
N SER A 98 8.31 -27.06 -1.39
CA SER A 98 8.01 -28.47 -1.11
C SER A 98 8.66 -28.97 0.18
N ALA A 99 9.00 -28.06 1.11
CA ALA A 99 9.36 -28.40 2.47
C ALA A 99 8.25 -29.24 3.13
N VAL A 100 8.58 -29.95 4.21
CA VAL A 100 7.59 -30.70 4.99
C VAL A 100 7.49 -30.05 6.36
N PRO A 101 6.37 -29.37 6.72
CA PRO A 101 5.15 -29.17 5.91
C PRO A 101 5.33 -28.19 4.74
N PRO A 102 4.54 -28.34 3.64
CA PRO A 102 4.62 -27.45 2.48
C PRO A 102 4.20 -26.06 2.87
N ARG A 103 4.90 -25.06 2.33
CA ARG A 103 4.63 -23.65 2.62
C ARG A 103 4.62 -22.82 1.35
N VAL A 104 3.91 -21.70 1.40
CA VAL A 104 3.94 -20.67 0.37
C VAL A 104 4.38 -19.35 1.01
N CYS A 105 5.24 -18.63 0.31
CA CYS A 105 5.66 -17.29 0.67
C CYS A 105 5.11 -16.31 -0.36
N VAL A 106 4.45 -15.26 0.11
CA VAL A 106 3.98 -14.16 -0.72
C VAL A 106 4.87 -12.95 -0.48
N GLN A 107 5.38 -12.37 -1.55
CA GLN A 107 6.18 -11.15 -1.50
C GLN A 107 5.45 -10.02 -2.20
N ALA A 108 5.34 -8.87 -1.54
CA ALA A 108 4.87 -7.62 -2.10
C ALA A 108 6.03 -6.63 -2.24
N ALA A 109 6.52 -6.43 -3.46
CA ALA A 109 7.58 -5.49 -3.79
C ALA A 109 7.00 -4.13 -4.20
N ARG A 110 7.50 -3.05 -3.60
CA ARG A 110 7.03 -1.69 -3.87
C ARG A 110 7.53 -1.21 -5.24
N VAL A 111 6.61 -0.75 -6.08
CA VAL A 111 6.99 -0.13 -7.36
C VAL A 111 7.75 1.17 -7.10
N GLY A 112 8.94 1.29 -7.69
CA GLY A 112 9.79 2.48 -7.57
C GLY A 112 10.52 2.64 -6.23
N LYS A 113 10.46 1.65 -5.33
CA LYS A 113 11.24 1.61 -4.07
C LYS A 113 11.83 0.22 -3.84
N THR A 114 12.73 0.11 -2.87
CA THR A 114 13.35 -1.16 -2.45
C THR A 114 12.59 -1.87 -1.32
N CYS A 115 11.44 -1.32 -0.89
CA CYS A 115 10.63 -1.90 0.18
C CYS A 115 9.94 -3.17 -0.29
N VAL A 116 10.16 -4.27 0.44
CA VAL A 116 9.53 -5.57 0.17
C VAL A 116 8.93 -6.11 1.46
N TRP A 117 7.66 -6.47 1.40
CA TRP A 117 6.98 -7.23 2.45
C TRP A 117 6.93 -8.70 2.06
N THR A 118 7.22 -9.59 3.00
CA THR A 118 7.17 -11.04 2.79
C THR A 118 6.43 -11.68 3.95
N GLN A 119 5.42 -12.50 3.63
CA GLN A 119 4.77 -13.35 4.61
C GLN A 119 4.69 -14.76 4.05
N CYS A 120 5.07 -15.72 4.87
CA CYS A 120 4.94 -17.12 4.55
C CYS A 120 3.81 -17.75 5.38
N SER A 121 3.21 -18.82 4.89
CA SER A 121 2.10 -19.52 5.55
C SER A 121 2.48 -20.11 6.91
N ASP A 122 3.77 -20.26 7.21
CA ASP A 122 4.34 -20.69 8.49
C ASP A 122 4.63 -19.53 9.46
N GLN A 123 4.36 -18.28 9.09
CA GLN A 123 4.60 -17.10 9.92
C GLN A 123 3.31 -16.30 10.18
N ASP A 124 3.05 -16.00 11.45
CA ASP A 124 1.89 -15.19 11.87
C ASP A 124 1.99 -13.73 11.40
N ASP A 125 3.21 -13.18 11.37
CA ASP A 125 3.45 -11.77 11.04
C ASP A 125 4.24 -11.58 9.73
N PRO A 126 3.86 -10.59 8.89
CA PRO A 126 4.62 -10.24 7.70
C PRO A 126 5.94 -9.58 8.08
N SER A 127 7.04 -10.09 7.53
CA SER A 127 8.36 -9.48 7.60
C SER A 127 8.51 -8.38 6.55
N SER A 128 9.31 -7.35 6.84
CA SER A 128 9.66 -6.30 5.88
C SER A 128 11.16 -6.16 5.72
N SER A 129 11.57 -5.75 4.53
CA SER A 129 12.94 -5.36 4.21
C SER A 129 12.94 -4.00 3.51
N ASN A 130 13.80 -3.09 3.98
CA ASN A 130 13.96 -1.73 3.43
C ASN A 130 12.66 -0.91 3.34
N CYS A 131 11.74 -1.10 4.30
CA CYS A 131 10.49 -0.34 4.41
C CYS A 131 10.60 0.75 5.49
N PRO A 132 10.05 1.96 5.25
CA PRO A 132 10.05 3.07 6.20
C PRO A 132 9.09 2.85 7.39
#